data_AF-W4V4K2-F1
#
_entry.id   AF-W4V4K2-F1
#
_cell.length_a   1.000
_cell.length_b   1.000
_cell.length_c   1.000
_cell.angle_alpha   90.00
_cell.angle_beta   90.00
_cell.angle_gamma   90.00
#
_symmetry.space_group_name_H-M   'P 1'
#
loop_
_entity.id
_entity.type
_entity.pdbx_description
1 polymer ?
#
loop_
_entity_poly.entity_id
_entity_poly.type
_entity_poly.pdbx_seq_one_letter_code
_entity_poly.pdbx_strand_id
1 'polypeptide(L)'
;MVNIAKDSLNEVDLVLFLVEALDKEPGPGDLYIIEQLKKVKTPVFCLINKIDLVEKDQILPTIAAYKETMDFSQIIPISALEDKSVDIVKEEIKKVLPEGPKYFPEDMITDQPEKVIAAELIREKILGLLSDEVPHASVLRL
;
A
#
# COMPACT_ATOMS: atom_id res chain seq x y z
N MET A 1 11.54 -2.49 9.85
CA MET A 1 10.58 -2.11 8.78
C MET A 1 10.00 -0.72 8.99
N VAL A 2 9.46 -0.36 10.17
CA VAL A 2 8.87 0.99 10.39
C VAL A 2 9.85 2.15 10.16
N ASN A 3 11.13 2.02 10.51
CA ASN A 3 12.12 3.07 10.27
C ASN A 3 12.45 3.26 8.79
N ILE A 4 12.51 2.17 7.99
CA ILE A 4 12.74 2.25 6.54
C ILE A 4 11.58 2.98 5.87
N ALA A 5 10.34 2.68 6.28
CA ALA A 5 9.17 3.38 5.77
C ALA A 5 9.23 4.89 6.05
N LYS A 6 9.67 5.30 7.25
CA LYS A 6 9.81 6.73 7.61
C LYS A 6 10.84 7.47 6.76
N ASP A 7 11.98 6.84 6.51
CA ASP A 7 13.06 7.46 5.74
C ASP A 7 12.65 7.64 4.26
N SER A 8 11.94 6.66 3.69
CA SER A 8 11.46 6.72 2.31
C SER A 8 10.37 7.76 2.06
N LEU A 9 9.59 8.17 3.08
CA LEU A 9 8.48 9.11 2.89
C LEU A 9 8.91 10.51 2.41
N ASN A 10 10.18 10.90 2.58
CA ASN A 10 10.68 12.21 2.16
C ASN A 10 11.23 12.24 0.72
N GLU A 11 11.43 11.08 0.10
CA GLU A 11 12.04 10.95 -1.24
C GLU A 11 11.04 10.51 -2.32
N VAL A 12 9.77 10.34 -1.94
CA VAL A 12 8.71 9.87 -2.83
C VAL A 12 7.83 11.02 -3.35
N ASP A 13 7.39 10.90 -4.60
CA ASP A 13 6.49 11.86 -5.25
C ASP A 13 5.01 11.68 -4.84
N LEU A 14 4.65 10.50 -4.34
CA LEU A 14 3.29 10.15 -3.93
C LEU A 14 3.33 9.04 -2.86
N VAL A 15 2.46 9.15 -1.85
CA VAL A 15 2.27 8.10 -0.84
C VAL A 15 0.92 7.43 -1.03
N LEU A 16 0.90 6.09 -1.07
CA LEU A 16 -0.33 5.30 -1.03
C LEU A 16 -0.51 4.74 0.39
N PHE A 17 -1.48 5.25 1.12
CA PHE A 17 -1.86 4.77 2.44
C PHE A 17 -2.98 3.75 2.31
N LEU A 18 -2.69 2.48 2.59
CA LEU A 18 -3.62 1.36 2.40
C LEU A 18 -4.27 0.97 3.72
N VAL A 19 -5.59 0.90 3.74
CA VAL A 19 -6.41 0.50 4.90
C VAL A 19 -7.48 -0.52 4.49
N GLU A 20 -8.10 -1.20 5.44
CA GLU A 20 -9.13 -2.20 5.16
C GLU A 20 -10.54 -1.62 5.32
N ALA A 21 -11.46 -1.96 4.40
CA ALA A 21 -12.86 -1.54 4.47
C ALA A 21 -13.65 -2.21 5.60
N LEU A 22 -13.13 -3.31 6.16
CA LEU A 22 -13.72 -4.05 7.27
C LEU A 22 -13.75 -3.22 8.57
N ASP A 23 -12.75 -2.35 8.74
CA ASP A 23 -12.66 -1.44 9.87
C ASP A 23 -13.49 -0.19 9.55
N LYS A 24 -14.57 0.02 10.32
CA LYS A 24 -15.49 1.15 10.12
C LYS A 24 -14.85 2.49 10.51
N GLU A 25 -13.87 2.44 11.40
CA GLU A 25 -13.17 3.62 11.92
C GLU A 25 -11.65 3.36 11.91
N PRO A 26 -10.83 4.41 11.74
CA PRO A 26 -9.38 4.30 11.81
C PRO A 26 -8.91 3.74 13.17
N GLY A 27 -8.16 2.65 13.12
CA GLY A 27 -7.61 2.02 14.33
C GLY A 27 -6.44 2.82 14.93
N PRO A 28 -5.97 2.44 16.13
CA PRO A 28 -4.81 3.09 16.75
C PRO A 28 -3.53 3.04 15.89
N GLY A 29 -3.35 1.97 15.11
CA GLY A 29 -2.24 1.81 14.17
C GLY A 29 -2.34 2.79 12.99
N ASP A 30 -3.54 2.92 12.41
CA ASP A 30 -3.80 3.85 11.31
C ASP A 30 -3.57 5.29 11.77
N LEU A 31 -4.12 5.66 12.93
CA LEU A 31 -3.94 6.99 13.52
C LEU A 31 -2.46 7.31 13.76
N TYR A 32 -1.67 6.34 14.24
CA TYR A 32 -0.23 6.53 14.42
C TYR A 32 0.50 6.81 13.11
N ILE A 33 0.13 6.13 12.02
CA ILE A 33 0.71 6.36 10.69
C ILE A 33 0.24 7.71 10.14
N ILE A 34 -1.05 8.02 10.27
CA ILE A 34 -1.64 9.31 9.85
C ILE A 34 -0.93 10.49 10.51
N GLU A 35 -0.61 10.41 11.80
CA GLU A 35 0.15 11.45 12.51
C GLU A 35 1.58 11.67 11.96
N GLN A 36 2.14 10.67 11.28
CA GLN A 36 3.40 10.82 10.56
C GLN A 36 3.19 11.39 9.16
N LEU A 37 2.14 10.93 8.47
CA LEU A 37 1.78 11.42 7.14
C LEU A 37 1.39 12.91 7.15
N LYS A 38 0.76 13.41 8.22
CA LYS A 38 0.49 14.84 8.40
C LYS A 38 1.74 15.72 8.38
N LYS A 39 2.93 15.16 8.63
CA LYS A 39 4.20 15.90 8.69
C LYS A 39 4.91 15.94 7.34
N VAL A 40 4.48 15.13 6.37
CA VAL A 40 5.08 15.10 5.04
C VAL A 40 4.36 16.08 4.11
N LYS A 41 5.07 16.61 3.13
CA LYS A 41 4.51 17.51 2.10
C LYS A 41 4.02 16.77 0.87
N THR A 42 4.45 15.53 0.70
CA THR A 42 4.10 14.67 -0.41
C THR A 42 2.59 14.39 -0.40
N PRO A 43 1.91 14.41 -1.56
CA PRO A 43 0.50 14.02 -1.65
C PRO A 43 0.30 12.60 -1.12
N VAL A 44 -0.83 12.38 -0.45
CA VAL A 44 -1.19 11.09 0.15
C VAL A 44 -2.54 10.66 -0.40
N PHE A 45 -2.59 9.48 -1.01
CA PHE A 45 -3.83 8.82 -1.41
C PHE A 45 -4.21 7.78 -0.36
N CYS A 46 -5.43 7.85 0.17
CA CYS A 46 -5.99 6.80 1.02
C CYS A 46 -6.70 5.76 0.15
N LEU A 47 -6.23 4.52 0.19
CA LEU A 47 -6.81 3.38 -0.51
C LEU A 47 -7.55 2.51 0.50
N ILE A 48 -8.88 2.51 0.42
CA ILE A 48 -9.73 1.67 1.27
C ILE A 48 -9.95 0.35 0.54
N ASN A 49 -9.19 -0.68 0.91
CA ASN A 49 -9.14 -1.97 0.23
C ASN A 49 -10.16 -2.98 0.76
N LYS A 50 -10.38 -4.06 0.01
CA LYS A 50 -11.30 -5.16 0.34
C LYS A 50 -12.78 -4.73 0.38
N ILE A 51 -13.18 -3.78 -0.47
CA ILE A 51 -14.59 -3.35 -0.54
C ILE A 51 -15.55 -4.47 -0.98
N ASP A 52 -15.03 -5.54 -1.59
CA ASP A 52 -15.77 -6.75 -1.95
C ASP A 52 -16.26 -7.56 -0.73
N LEU A 53 -15.69 -7.32 0.45
CA LEU A 53 -16.05 -8.01 1.69
C LEU A 53 -17.08 -7.24 2.54
N VAL A 54 -17.50 -6.05 2.12
CA VAL A 54 -18.41 -5.19 2.88
C VAL A 54 -19.58 -4.73 2.03
N GLU A 55 -20.69 -4.44 2.69
CA GLU A 55 -21.87 -3.88 2.04
C GLU A 55 -21.61 -2.43 1.59
N LYS A 56 -22.21 -2.03 0.46
CA LYS A 56 -21.95 -0.72 -0.18
C LYS A 56 -22.30 0.47 0.70
N ASP A 57 -23.29 0.31 1.57
CA ASP A 57 -23.72 1.32 2.54
C ASP A 57 -22.67 1.60 3.63
N GLN A 58 -21.76 0.65 3.89
CA GLN A 58 -20.69 0.79 4.88
C GLN A 58 -19.47 1.56 4.34
N ILE A 59 -19.28 1.62 3.02
CA ILE A 59 -18.11 2.27 2.39
C ILE A 59 -18.12 3.79 2.63
N LEU A 60 -19.29 4.43 2.50
CA LEU A 60 -19.41 5.89 2.67
C LEU A 60 -19.07 6.35 4.11
N PRO A 61 -19.56 5.71 5.17
CA PRO A 61 -19.11 5.95 6.53
C PRO A 61 -17.60 5.82 6.71
N THR A 62 -16.98 4.77 6.19
CA THR A 62 -15.52 4.57 6.30
C THR A 62 -14.76 5.70 5.60
N ILE A 63 -15.18 6.10 4.40
CA ILE A 63 -14.59 7.25 3.69
C ILE A 63 -14.69 8.52 4.55
N ALA A 64 -15.86 8.77 5.15
CA ALA A 64 -16.07 9.94 5.99
C ALA A 64 -15.14 9.91 7.23
N ALA A 65 -15.01 8.77 7.89
CA ALA A 65 -14.15 8.62 9.06
C ALA A 65 -12.67 8.92 8.73
N TYR A 66 -12.14 8.39 7.63
CA TYR A 66 -10.78 8.70 7.21
C TYR A 66 -10.62 10.16 6.79
N LYS A 67 -11.61 10.74 6.10
CA LYS A 67 -11.59 12.15 5.70
C LYS A 67 -11.49 13.11 6.89
N GLU A 68 -12.04 12.75 8.06
CA GLU A 68 -11.92 13.56 9.27
C GLU A 68 -10.52 13.51 9.91
N THR A 69 -9.72 12.49 9.61
CA THR A 69 -8.39 12.34 10.23
C THR A 69 -7.33 13.23 9.61
N MET A 70 -7.34 13.42 8.29
CA MET A 70 -6.36 14.18 7.52
C MET A 70 -6.96 14.56 6.16
N ASP A 71 -6.51 15.68 5.60
CA ASP A 71 -6.85 16.07 4.23
C ASP A 71 -6.03 15.26 3.22
N PHE A 72 -6.56 14.10 2.82
CA PHE A 72 -5.96 13.26 1.79
C PHE A 72 -6.16 13.88 0.41
N SER A 73 -5.17 13.77 -0.48
CA SER A 73 -5.28 14.25 -1.86
C SER A 73 -6.32 13.47 -2.66
N GLN A 74 -6.47 12.17 -2.38
CA GLN A 74 -7.54 11.32 -2.89
C GLN A 74 -7.92 10.26 -1.83
N ILE A 75 -9.19 9.88 -1.79
CA ILE A 75 -9.67 8.70 -1.05
C ILE A 75 -10.37 7.79 -2.05
N ILE A 76 -9.82 6.60 -2.29
CA ILE A 76 -10.26 5.69 -3.35
C ILE A 76 -10.64 4.34 -2.74
N PRO A 77 -11.93 3.96 -2.73
CA PRO A 77 -12.35 2.61 -2.37
C PRO A 77 -11.98 1.64 -3.51
N ILE A 78 -11.28 0.55 -3.17
CA ILE A 78 -10.80 -0.44 -4.13
C ILE A 78 -11.05 -1.87 -3.64
N SER A 79 -11.20 -2.79 -4.58
CA SER A 79 -10.87 -4.19 -4.35
C SER A 79 -9.58 -4.50 -5.09
N ALA A 80 -8.51 -4.83 -4.36
CA ALA A 80 -7.24 -5.22 -4.99
C ALA A 80 -7.33 -6.52 -5.82
N LEU A 81 -8.43 -7.27 -5.67
CA LEU A 81 -8.72 -8.46 -6.49
C LEU A 81 -9.39 -8.09 -7.83
N GLU A 82 -9.91 -6.87 -7.97
CA GLU A 82 -10.57 -6.40 -9.18
C GLU A 82 -9.66 -5.46 -9.99
N ASP A 83 -9.26 -5.89 -11.19
CA ASP A 83 -8.37 -5.13 -12.08
C ASP A 83 -8.87 -3.71 -12.36
N LYS A 84 -10.20 -3.52 -12.47
CA LYS A 84 -10.81 -2.21 -12.73
C LYS A 84 -10.52 -1.19 -11.62
N SER A 85 -10.54 -1.61 -10.36
CA SER A 85 -10.22 -0.72 -9.24
C SER A 85 -8.75 -0.32 -9.28
N VAL A 86 -7.87 -1.26 -9.60
CA VAL A 86 -6.42 -1.01 -9.71
C VAL A 86 -6.12 -0.06 -10.87
N ASP A 87 -6.81 -0.19 -12.00
CA ASP A 87 -6.63 0.70 -13.14
C ASP A 87 -7.06 2.14 -12.83
N ILE A 88 -8.14 2.33 -12.08
CA ILE A 88 -8.54 3.68 -11.60
C ILE A 88 -7.42 4.29 -10.77
N VAL A 89 -6.83 3.52 -9.84
CA VAL A 89 -5.71 4.00 -9.02
C VAL A 89 -4.52 4.39 -9.90
N LYS A 90 -4.16 3.58 -10.90
CA LYS A 90 -3.07 3.91 -11.85
C LYS A 90 -3.33 5.23 -12.57
N GLU A 91 -4.55 5.44 -13.05
CA GLU A 91 -4.92 6.67 -13.76
C GLU A 91 -4.90 7.90 -12.84
N GLU A 92 -5.32 7.77 -11.58
CA GLU A 92 -5.20 8.86 -10.60
C GLU A 92 -3.74 9.16 -10.26
N ILE A 93 -2.89 8.14 -10.11
CA ILE A 93 -1.45 8.31 -9.87
C ILE A 93 -0.80 9.08 -11.02
N LYS A 94 -1.10 8.72 -12.28
CA LYS A 94 -0.54 9.40 -13.46
C LYS A 94 -0.84 10.90 -13.51
N LYS A 95 -1.94 11.37 -12.91
CA LYS A 95 -2.33 12.79 -12.90
C LYS A 95 -1.49 13.64 -11.96
N VAL A 96 -0.90 13.02 -10.93
CA VAL A 96 -0.16 13.73 -9.87
C VAL A 96 1.36 13.53 -9.97
N LEU A 97 1.82 12.48 -10.65
CA LEU A 97 3.25 12.26 -10.83
C LEU A 97 3.87 13.33 -11.75
N PRO A 98 5.05 13.86 -11.40
CA PRO A 98 5.77 14.78 -12.26
C PRO A 98 6.28 14.08 -13.52
N GLU A 99 6.40 14.84 -14.62
CA GLU A 99 7.13 14.35 -15.79
C GLU A 99 8.61 14.14 -15.44
N GLY A 100 9.16 13.01 -15.86
CA GLY A 100 10.55 12.65 -15.57
C GLY A 100 11.15 11.77 -16.66
N PRO A 101 12.49 11.68 -16.72
CA PRO A 101 13.14 10.79 -17.65
C PRO A 101 12.85 9.34 -17.27
N LYS A 102 12.79 8.48 -18.29
CA LYS A 102 12.64 7.04 -18.08
C LYS A 102 13.94 6.48 -17.50
N TYR A 103 13.93 6.21 -16.19
CA TYR A 103 15.11 5.71 -15.47
C TYR A 103 15.42 4.22 -15.72
N PHE A 104 14.41 3.43 -16.10
CA PHE A 104 14.54 1.98 -16.32
C PHE A 104 14.11 1.58 -17.75
N PRO A 105 14.78 0.62 -18.41
CA PRO A 105 14.39 0.09 -19.72
C PRO A 105 12.97 -0.50 -19.74
N GLU A 106 12.36 -0.59 -20.94
CA GLU A 106 10.98 -1.08 -21.11
C GLU A 106 10.82 -2.59 -20.86
N ASP A 107 11.89 -3.33 -21.10
CA ASP A 107 12.03 -4.78 -20.98
C ASP A 107 12.45 -5.22 -19.57
N MET A 108 12.71 -4.27 -18.67
CA MET A 108 13.13 -4.54 -17.30
C MET A 108 11.91 -4.82 -16.42
N ILE A 109 11.60 -6.11 -16.21
CA ILE A 109 10.50 -6.55 -15.34
C ILE A 109 10.84 -6.35 -13.85
N THR A 110 12.10 -6.58 -13.46
CA THR A 110 12.61 -6.35 -12.10
C THR A 110 14.13 -6.13 -12.12
N ASP A 111 14.64 -5.37 -11.15
CA ASP A 111 16.07 -5.21 -10.86
C ASP A 111 16.59 -6.23 -9.83
N GLN A 112 15.71 -7.10 -9.32
CA GLN A 112 16.05 -8.04 -8.27
C GLN A 112 16.90 -9.21 -8.81
N PRO A 113 17.98 -9.61 -8.10
CA PRO A 113 18.73 -10.80 -8.45
C PRO A 113 17.84 -12.05 -8.41
N GLU A 114 18.03 -12.99 -9.36
CA GLU A 114 17.24 -14.24 -9.43
C GLU A 114 17.24 -15.03 -8.11
N LYS A 115 18.34 -14.96 -7.35
CA LYS A 115 18.44 -15.57 -6.02
C LYS A 115 17.42 -15.01 -5.02
N VAL A 116 17.14 -13.71 -5.09
CA VAL A 116 16.14 -13.06 -4.23
C VAL A 116 14.74 -13.52 -4.65
N ILE A 117 14.47 -13.59 -5.95
CA ILE A 117 13.20 -14.11 -6.48
C ILE A 117 12.98 -15.56 -6.04
N ALA A 118 14.00 -16.42 -6.17
CA ALA A 118 13.94 -17.81 -5.72
C ALA A 118 13.71 -17.91 -4.20
N ALA A 119 14.36 -17.06 -3.40
CA ALA A 119 14.14 -17.01 -1.96
C ALA A 119 12.70 -16.59 -1.61
N GLU A 120 12.14 -15.59 -2.29
CA GLU A 120 10.75 -15.14 -2.08
C GLU A 120 9.73 -16.23 -2.47
N LEU A 121 9.97 -16.95 -3.58
CA LEU A 121 9.14 -18.10 -3.97
C LEU A 121 9.17 -19.21 -2.91
N ILE A 122 10.35 -19.54 -2.38
CA ILE A 122 10.48 -20.54 -1.30
C ILE A 122 9.80 -20.03 -0.03
N ARG A 123 9.96 -18.75 0.32
CA ARG A 123 9.33 -18.11 1.48
C ARG A 123 7.80 -18.17 1.39
N GLU A 124 7.24 -17.88 0.22
CA GLU A 124 5.79 -18.00 -0.03
C GLU A 124 5.29 -19.43 0.26
N LYS A 125 5.99 -20.46 -0.26
CA LYS A 125 5.60 -21.87 -0.01
C LYS A 125 5.76 -22.27 1.45
N ILE A 126 6.80 -21.79 2.13
CA ILE A 126 6.99 -22.02 3.57
C ILE A 126 5.83 -21.40 4.36
N LEU A 127 5.47 -20.14 4.09
CA LEU A 127 4.38 -19.44 4.77
C LEU A 127 3.01 -20.06 4.48
N GLY A 128 2.79 -20.60 3.27
CA GLY A 128 1.54 -21.28 2.92
C GLY A 128 1.37 -22.68 3.54
N LEU A 129 2.48 -23.34 3.91
CA LEU A 129 2.48 -24.70 4.47
C LEU A 129 2.63 -24.74 5.99
N LEU A 130 3.05 -23.64 6.62
CA LEU A 130 3.21 -23.54 8.07
C LEU A 130 2.04 -22.75 8.66
N SER A 131 1.31 -23.36 9.59
CA SER A 131 0.12 -22.76 10.22
C SER A 131 0.44 -21.97 11.50
N ASP A 132 1.68 -21.97 11.97
CA ASP A 132 2.16 -21.15 13.08
C ASP A 132 3.28 -20.23 12.58
N GLU A 133 3.24 -18.96 13.00
CA GLU A 133 4.23 -17.94 12.65
C GLU A 133 5.65 -18.50 12.85
N VAL A 134 6.38 -18.74 11.75
CA VAL A 134 7.84 -18.76 11.85
C VAL A 134 8.24 -17.29 11.93
N PRO A 135 8.63 -16.81 13.12
CA PRO A 135 8.64 -15.40 13.42
C PRO A 135 9.81 -14.76 12.68
N HIS A 136 9.56 -13.86 11.74
CA HIS A 136 10.45 -12.79 11.24
C HIS A 136 11.97 -13.08 11.01
N ALA A 137 12.40 -14.34 11.04
CA ALA A 137 13.78 -14.78 11.21
C ALA A 137 14.15 -15.95 10.28
N SER A 138 13.29 -16.27 9.32
CA SER A 138 13.66 -17.13 8.20
C SER A 138 14.53 -16.32 7.23
N VAL A 139 15.82 -16.20 7.54
CA VAL A 139 16.82 -15.73 6.58
C VAL A 139 17.11 -16.88 5.63
N LEU A 140 16.52 -16.84 4.44
CA LEU A 140 16.92 -17.68 3.32
C LEU A 140 18.16 -17.05 2.66
N ARG A 141 19.29 -17.76 2.73
CA ARG A 141 20.53 -17.38 2.04
C ARG A 141 20.83 -18.45 1.00
N LEU A 142 20.78 -18.08 -0.28
CA LEU A 142 21.15 -18.90 -1.44
C LEU A 142 22.54 -18.53 -1.97
#